data_AF-A0A952U0L7-F1
#
_entry.id   AF-A0A952U0L7-F1
#
_cell.length_a   1.000
_cell.length_b   1.000
_cell.length_c   1.000
_cell.angle_alpha   90.00
_cell.angle_beta   90.00
_cell.angle_gamma   90.00
#
_symmetry.space_group_name_H-M   'P 1'
#
loop_
_entity.id
_entity.type
_entity.pdbx_description
1 polymer ?
#
loop_
_entity_poly.entity_id
_entity_poly.type
_entity_poly.pdbx_seq_one_letter_code
_entity_poly.pdbx_strand_id
1 'polypeptide(L)'
;METKSFLAQYHKPGPIWKPFTTPAMLLGTTLMLSLQVFPAIAMSDEVRGMCEQAEQLINSRRTKEAINLLHKAQSLDPSCGEVHGYLGMAFQNSGSPQQAIPEYQQALQLNPQMTFINVNLGTCLMNMNQFDQAVPYFQQYLQTNPNAPDAAQVRGYIQRAGTSKQTGNLRSLVEQGQSLLNQKRYPQAQAAFQQAISVDPNFAPAHFFLGYAYANAGQCQQAIGEFQSALRIDPNMKEAVLNIGSNYQSLGDIPNAITWYERFLNENPGSNKAGDIRQRIQGLRQQMQSSGGRGIQQQQQTMQNDYFASAASGGKYFRWMKMPIRVCIMNGGGVPGYQSSYYQDLMDSFSQWAVASGNRITFELSNNPAQSDITCEWTGDANKVMDHGRLLEGGLTKLNGQPINATDISITNAHMTILTNRGGMPLNDADMTKVCLHEVGHALGINGHSNNNNDVMFFSESPTILPILSNRDMATIRRLYGGP
;
A
#
# COMPACT_ATOMS: atom_id res chain seq x y z
N MET A 1 40.44 -41.50 -8.25
CA MET A 1 41.36 -41.08 -7.18
C MET A 1 40.73 -39.87 -6.50
N GLU A 2 39.83 -40.11 -5.56
CA GLU A 2 40.11 -40.11 -4.10
C GLU A 2 40.50 -38.71 -3.59
N THR A 3 39.51 -37.96 -3.09
CA THR A 3 39.21 -37.74 -1.64
C THR A 3 40.23 -36.86 -0.91
N LYS A 4 39.75 -35.76 -0.32
CA LYS A 4 39.69 -35.61 1.16
C LYS A 4 38.90 -34.35 1.58
N SER A 5 37.76 -34.63 2.20
CA SER A 5 37.00 -33.79 3.13
C SER A 5 37.55 -33.98 4.56
N PHE A 6 37.24 -33.04 5.47
CA PHE A 6 37.47 -32.91 6.94
C PHE A 6 38.23 -31.57 7.22
N LEU A 7 37.81 -30.56 8.02
CA LEU A 7 36.91 -30.32 9.17
C LEU A 7 36.57 -28.78 9.23
N ALA A 8 35.34 -28.31 9.54
CA ALA A 8 34.80 -27.86 10.86
C ALA A 8 35.72 -26.86 11.62
N GLN A 9 35.34 -25.69 12.19
CA GLN A 9 34.11 -25.02 12.71
C GLN A 9 34.41 -23.49 12.75
N TYR A 10 33.47 -22.55 12.60
CA TYR A 10 32.66 -21.96 13.68
C TYR A 10 31.49 -21.10 13.12
N HIS A 11 30.35 -21.14 13.84
CA HIS A 11 29.15 -20.27 13.83
C HIS A 11 28.49 -19.85 12.49
N LYS A 12 27.37 -20.52 12.16
CA LYS A 12 26.34 -20.02 11.23
C LYS A 12 25.25 -19.25 11.98
N PRO A 13 24.88 -18.03 11.58
CA PRO A 13 23.51 -17.55 11.75
C PRO A 13 22.58 -18.32 10.79
N GLY A 14 21.40 -18.71 11.27
CA GLY A 14 20.47 -19.56 10.54
C GLY A 14 19.94 -18.93 9.24
N PRO A 15 19.57 -19.73 8.22
CA PRO A 15 18.97 -19.20 7.01
C PRO A 15 17.49 -18.86 7.26
N ILE A 16 17.20 -17.56 7.17
CA ILE A 16 15.87 -16.99 7.06
C ILE A 16 15.43 -17.18 5.59
N TRP A 17 14.27 -17.82 5.40
CA TRP A 17 13.54 -18.07 4.13
C TRP A 17 13.94 -19.31 3.29
N LYS A 18 12.91 -20.14 3.02
CA LYS A 18 12.84 -21.21 2.01
C LYS A 18 11.75 -20.84 0.97
N PRO A 19 11.84 -21.35 -0.28
CA PRO A 19 11.15 -20.80 -1.44
C PRO A 19 9.64 -21.07 -1.47
N PHE A 20 8.92 -20.19 -2.18
CA PHE A 20 7.51 -20.37 -2.54
C PHE A 20 7.30 -21.69 -3.27
N THR A 21 6.62 -22.63 -2.61
CA THR A 21 5.81 -23.65 -3.30
C THR A 21 4.46 -23.01 -3.61
N THR A 22 4.08 -23.06 -4.88
CA THR A 22 2.72 -22.82 -5.39
C THR A 22 1.67 -23.45 -4.45
N PRO A 23 0.51 -22.79 -4.22
CA PRO A 23 -0.58 -23.48 -3.53
C PRO A 23 -1.02 -24.62 -4.44
N ALA A 24 -0.85 -25.85 -3.98
CA ALA A 24 -1.60 -26.98 -4.48
C ALA A 24 -3.09 -26.59 -4.47
N MET A 25 -3.82 -26.96 -5.53
CA MET A 25 -5.27 -26.96 -5.54
C MET A 25 -5.76 -27.47 -4.17
N LEU A 26 -6.58 -26.66 -3.50
CA LEU A 26 -7.35 -27.07 -2.32
C LEU A 26 -8.33 -28.17 -2.77
N LEU A 27 -7.84 -29.39 -2.88
CA LEU A 27 -8.68 -30.59 -2.83
C LEU A 27 -9.19 -30.70 -1.39
N GLY A 28 -10.52 -30.70 -1.29
CA GLY A 28 -11.27 -30.47 -0.06
C GLY A 28 -10.77 -31.24 1.16
N THR A 29 -10.47 -30.49 2.23
CA THR A 29 -10.71 -31.00 3.57
C THR A 29 -12.16 -30.64 3.91
N THR A 30 -13.07 -31.56 3.61
CA THR A 30 -14.43 -31.53 4.17
C THR A 30 -14.29 -31.46 5.69
N LEU A 31 -14.99 -30.51 6.32
CA LEU A 31 -15.11 -30.45 7.77
C LEU A 31 -15.90 -31.69 8.19
N MET A 32 -15.19 -32.71 8.66
CA MET A 32 -15.78 -33.88 9.30
C MET A 32 -16.23 -33.49 10.70
N LEU A 33 -17.36 -32.81 10.78
CA LEU A 33 -18.10 -32.67 12.04
C LEU A 33 -18.77 -34.02 12.28
N SER A 34 -18.26 -34.76 13.28
CA SER A 34 -18.98 -35.90 13.84
C SER A 34 -20.38 -35.44 14.22
N LEU A 35 -21.41 -36.00 13.56
CA LEU A 35 -22.81 -35.73 13.85
C LEU A 35 -23.05 -35.90 15.36
N GLN A 36 -23.40 -34.81 16.04
CA GLN A 36 -24.11 -34.93 17.31
C GLN A 36 -25.44 -35.63 17.02
N VAL A 37 -25.74 -36.66 17.82
CA VAL A 37 -26.94 -37.48 17.69
C VAL A 37 -28.18 -36.60 17.89
N PHE A 38 -28.93 -36.34 16.81
CA PHE A 38 -30.21 -35.66 16.84
C PHE A 38 -31.37 -36.67 16.79
N PRO A 39 -32.55 -36.34 17.35
CA PRO A 39 -33.63 -37.31 17.52
C PRO A 39 -34.31 -37.64 16.18
N ALA A 40 -34.60 -38.92 16.03
CA ALA A 40 -35.02 -39.60 14.81
C ALA A 40 -36.32 -39.06 14.20
N ILE A 41 -36.24 -38.66 12.93
CA ILE A 41 -37.26 -39.06 11.95
C ILE A 41 -36.65 -40.26 11.21
N ALA A 42 -37.39 -41.37 11.22
CA ALA A 42 -36.86 -42.71 11.12
C ALA A 42 -36.42 -43.10 9.69
N MET A 43 -35.13 -42.95 9.39
CA MET A 43 -34.49 -43.77 8.35
C MET A 43 -34.49 -45.24 8.80
N SER A 44 -34.74 -46.16 7.86
CA SER A 44 -34.64 -47.60 8.14
C SER A 44 -33.21 -47.95 8.56
N ASP A 45 -33.04 -48.99 9.39
CA ASP A 45 -31.70 -49.44 9.81
C ASP A 45 -30.85 -49.86 8.59
N GLU A 46 -31.49 -50.34 7.53
CA GLU A 46 -30.85 -50.62 6.24
C GLU A 46 -30.29 -49.35 5.59
N VAL A 47 -31.10 -48.29 5.44
CA VAL A 47 -30.65 -47.01 4.85
C VAL A 47 -29.57 -46.36 5.71
N ARG A 48 -29.68 -46.45 7.05
CA ARG A 48 -28.65 -45.97 7.97
C ARG A 48 -27.31 -46.65 7.74
N GLY A 49 -27.30 -48.00 7.68
CA GLY A 49 -26.08 -48.76 7.42
C GLY A 49 -25.45 -48.44 6.06
N MET A 50 -26.28 -48.17 5.05
CA MET A 50 -25.80 -47.74 3.73
C MET A 50 -25.17 -46.34 3.77
N CYS A 51 -25.74 -45.40 4.52
CA CYS A 51 -25.16 -44.07 4.72
C CYS A 51 -23.80 -44.12 5.45
N GLU A 52 -23.71 -44.89 6.53
CA GLU A 52 -22.46 -45.08 7.28
C GLU A 52 -21.36 -45.71 6.41
N GLN A 53 -21.71 -46.73 5.62
CA GLN A 53 -20.78 -47.34 4.67
C GLN A 53 -20.39 -46.35 3.56
N ALA A 54 -21.33 -45.56 3.04
CA ALA A 54 -21.04 -44.55 2.04
C ALA A 54 -20.06 -43.49 2.56
N GLU A 55 -20.20 -43.06 3.81
CA GLU A 55 -19.27 -42.14 4.45
C GLU A 55 -17.85 -42.69 4.49
N GLN A 56 -17.68 -43.96 4.89
CA GLN A 56 -16.37 -44.62 4.88
C GLN A 56 -15.77 -44.70 3.47
N LEU A 57 -16.60 -44.96 2.46
CA LEU A 57 -16.18 -44.98 1.05
C LEU A 57 -15.75 -43.59 0.57
N ILE A 58 -16.48 -42.53 0.95
CA ILE A 58 -16.13 -41.14 0.66
C ILE A 58 -14.76 -40.81 1.26
N ASN A 59 -14.52 -41.19 2.52
CA ASN A 59 -13.25 -40.96 3.23
C ASN A 59 -12.08 -41.72 2.61
N SER A 60 -12.36 -42.91 2.10
CA SER A 60 -11.39 -43.74 1.39
C SER A 60 -11.18 -43.32 -0.07
N ARG A 61 -11.74 -42.17 -0.50
CA ARG A 61 -11.73 -41.65 -1.88
C ARG A 61 -12.36 -42.60 -2.92
N ARG A 62 -13.17 -43.56 -2.48
CA ARG A 62 -13.95 -44.48 -3.33
C ARG A 62 -15.31 -43.88 -3.65
N THR A 63 -15.32 -42.64 -4.14
CA THR A 63 -16.53 -41.82 -4.30
C THR A 63 -17.55 -42.39 -5.28
N LYS A 64 -17.11 -43.08 -6.34
CA LYS A 64 -18.01 -43.76 -7.29
C LYS A 64 -18.83 -44.88 -6.63
N GLU A 65 -18.20 -45.64 -5.74
CA GLU A 65 -18.88 -46.72 -5.02
C GLU A 65 -19.85 -46.16 -3.98
N ALA A 66 -19.46 -45.07 -3.31
CA ALA A 66 -20.35 -44.34 -2.41
C ALA A 66 -21.60 -43.82 -3.13
N ILE A 67 -21.44 -43.19 -4.31
CA ILE A 67 -22.57 -42.68 -5.11
C ILE A 67 -23.52 -43.82 -5.50
N ASN A 68 -23.00 -44.96 -5.98
CA ASN A 68 -23.82 -46.11 -6.34
C ASN A 68 -24.59 -46.68 -5.14
N LEU A 69 -23.96 -46.72 -3.97
CA LEU A 69 -24.59 -47.18 -2.74
C LEU A 69 -25.69 -46.21 -2.28
N LEU A 70 -25.42 -44.90 -2.35
CA LEU A 70 -26.36 -43.87 -1.94
C LEU A 70 -27.57 -43.75 -2.88
N HIS A 71 -27.42 -43.99 -4.19
CA HIS A 71 -28.57 -44.08 -5.08
C HIS A 71 -29.48 -45.27 -4.78
N LYS A 72 -28.92 -46.40 -4.31
CA LYS A 72 -29.74 -47.51 -3.80
C LYS A 72 -30.47 -47.10 -2.53
N ALA A 73 -29.79 -46.44 -1.59
CA ALA A 73 -30.42 -45.93 -0.37
C ALA A 73 -31.55 -44.94 -0.69
N GLN A 74 -31.35 -44.06 -1.66
CA GLN A 74 -32.34 -43.11 -2.16
C GLN A 74 -33.56 -43.82 -2.78
N SER A 75 -33.37 -44.95 -3.46
CA SER A 75 -34.49 -45.73 -4.02
C SER A 75 -35.33 -46.44 -2.95
N LEU A 76 -34.74 -46.75 -1.80
CA LEU A 76 -35.42 -47.36 -0.65
C LEU A 76 -36.17 -46.33 0.18
N ASP A 77 -35.59 -45.14 0.35
CA ASP A 77 -36.22 -44.02 1.05
C ASP A 77 -35.91 -42.68 0.35
N PRO A 78 -36.76 -42.26 -0.61
CA PRO A 78 -36.61 -40.99 -1.31
C PRO A 78 -36.84 -39.74 -0.44
N SER A 79 -37.37 -39.91 0.78
CA SER A 79 -37.70 -38.80 1.69
C SER A 79 -36.62 -38.53 2.73
N CYS A 80 -35.57 -39.35 2.76
CA CYS A 80 -34.46 -39.23 3.70
C CYS A 80 -33.48 -38.11 3.31
N GLY A 81 -33.49 -37.01 4.05
CA GLY A 81 -32.60 -35.87 3.82
C GLY A 81 -31.11 -36.21 3.98
N GLU A 82 -30.78 -37.17 4.84
CA GLU A 82 -29.41 -37.61 5.10
C GLU A 82 -28.78 -38.28 3.87
N VAL A 83 -29.54 -39.09 3.14
CA VAL A 83 -29.08 -39.73 1.89
C VAL A 83 -28.68 -38.66 0.87
N HIS A 84 -29.51 -37.63 0.70
CA HIS A 84 -29.22 -36.49 -0.15
C HIS A 84 -27.98 -35.70 0.33
N GLY A 85 -27.82 -35.52 1.64
CA GLY A 85 -26.62 -34.90 2.23
C GLY A 85 -25.34 -35.65 1.89
N TYR A 86 -25.34 -36.98 2.02
CA TYR A 86 -24.21 -37.83 1.67
C TYR A 86 -23.97 -37.89 0.15
N LEU A 87 -25.01 -37.86 -0.70
CA LEU A 87 -24.86 -37.75 -2.16
C LEU A 87 -24.16 -36.45 -2.53
N GLY A 88 -24.56 -35.33 -1.92
CA GLY A 88 -23.89 -34.05 -2.09
C GLY A 88 -22.40 -34.11 -1.76
N MET A 89 -22.05 -34.74 -0.63
CA MET A 89 -20.64 -34.94 -0.23
C MET A 89 -19.87 -35.81 -1.23
N ALA A 90 -20.49 -36.91 -1.69
CA ALA A 90 -19.87 -37.82 -2.63
C ALA A 90 -19.61 -37.16 -4.00
N PHE A 91 -20.57 -36.39 -4.52
CA PHE A 91 -20.41 -35.63 -5.76
C PHE A 91 -19.39 -34.50 -5.65
N GLN A 92 -19.35 -33.80 -4.51
CA GLN A 92 -18.34 -32.78 -4.27
C GLN A 92 -16.93 -33.38 -4.27
N ASN A 93 -16.75 -34.53 -3.61
CA ASN A 93 -15.46 -35.22 -3.54
C ASN A 93 -15.08 -35.94 -4.84
N SER A 94 -16.03 -36.24 -5.73
CA SER A 94 -15.74 -36.72 -7.08
C SER A 94 -15.34 -35.62 -8.06
N GLY A 95 -15.32 -34.35 -7.63
CA GLY A 95 -15.05 -33.20 -8.49
C GLY A 95 -16.24 -32.78 -9.35
N SER A 96 -17.46 -33.16 -8.94
CA SER A 96 -18.72 -32.89 -9.65
C SER A 96 -19.61 -31.92 -8.84
N PRO A 97 -19.15 -30.69 -8.53
CA PRO A 97 -19.85 -29.77 -7.63
C PRO A 97 -21.23 -29.34 -8.16
N GLN A 98 -21.42 -29.35 -9.48
CA GLN A 98 -22.70 -29.07 -10.13
C GLN A 98 -23.80 -30.09 -9.78
N GLN A 99 -23.42 -31.35 -9.53
CA GLN A 99 -24.34 -32.39 -9.07
C GLN A 99 -24.52 -32.37 -7.55
N ALA A 100 -23.53 -31.88 -6.80
CA ALA A 100 -23.59 -31.81 -5.35
C ALA A 100 -24.61 -30.76 -4.83
N ILE A 101 -24.70 -29.61 -5.49
CA ILE A 101 -25.59 -28.50 -5.09
C ILE A 101 -27.07 -28.91 -4.95
N PRO A 102 -27.71 -29.51 -5.98
CA PRO A 102 -29.12 -29.88 -5.87
C PRO A 102 -29.36 -30.93 -4.77
N GLU A 103 -28.41 -31.85 -4.55
CA GLU A 103 -28.51 -32.85 -3.47
C GLU A 103 -28.44 -32.19 -2.08
N TYR A 104 -27.54 -31.24 -1.87
CA TYR A 104 -27.50 -30.48 -0.62
C TYR A 104 -28.75 -29.61 -0.39
N GLN A 105 -29.30 -29.01 -1.45
CA GLN A 105 -30.54 -28.24 -1.36
C GLN A 105 -31.73 -29.14 -1.00
N GLN A 106 -31.82 -30.32 -1.62
CA GLN A 106 -32.85 -31.31 -1.31
C GLN A 106 -32.72 -31.83 0.12
N ALA A 107 -31.49 -32.05 0.60
CA ALA A 107 -31.24 -32.44 1.99
C ALA A 107 -31.79 -31.39 2.99
N LEU A 108 -31.52 -30.11 2.75
CA LEU A 108 -32.03 -29.01 3.58
C LEU A 108 -33.55 -28.82 3.45
N GLN A 109 -34.14 -29.13 2.29
CA GLN A 109 -35.59 -29.09 2.09
C GLN A 109 -36.30 -30.19 2.89
N LEU A 110 -35.75 -31.41 2.87
CA LEU A 110 -36.31 -32.57 3.58
C LEU A 110 -36.05 -32.49 5.09
N ASN A 111 -34.88 -32.00 5.49
CA ASN A 111 -34.50 -31.82 6.89
C ASN A 111 -33.77 -30.47 7.12
N PRO A 112 -34.53 -29.40 7.44
CA PRO A 112 -33.96 -28.08 7.70
C PRO A 112 -33.04 -28.01 8.93
N GLN A 113 -33.06 -29.01 9.81
CA GLN A 113 -32.23 -29.07 11.03
C GLN A 113 -30.80 -29.54 10.73
N MET A 114 -30.52 -30.02 9.51
CA MET A 114 -29.17 -30.40 9.08
C MET A 114 -28.30 -29.17 8.77
N THR A 115 -28.12 -28.30 9.77
CA THR A 115 -27.49 -26.99 9.58
C THR A 115 -26.05 -27.09 9.05
N PHE A 116 -25.35 -28.19 9.31
CA PHE A 116 -23.99 -28.44 8.80
C PHE A 116 -23.93 -28.54 7.26
N ILE A 117 -25.03 -28.92 6.60
CA ILE A 117 -25.12 -28.96 5.13
C ILE A 117 -24.94 -27.55 4.54
N ASN A 118 -25.33 -26.49 5.25
CA ASN A 118 -25.08 -25.12 4.81
C ASN A 118 -23.57 -24.81 4.67
N VAL A 119 -22.71 -25.37 5.53
CA VAL A 119 -21.25 -25.21 5.43
C VAL A 119 -20.71 -25.95 4.21
N ASN A 120 -21.20 -27.18 3.97
CA ASN A 120 -20.78 -27.99 2.83
C ASN A 120 -21.21 -27.35 1.50
N LEU A 121 -22.47 -26.90 1.41
CA LEU A 121 -23.01 -26.20 0.24
C LEU A 121 -22.28 -24.87 -0.01
N GLY A 122 -22.10 -24.05 1.03
CA GLY A 122 -21.33 -22.81 0.93
C GLY A 122 -19.90 -23.06 0.43
N THR A 123 -19.23 -24.11 0.91
CA THR A 123 -17.88 -24.48 0.46
C THR A 123 -17.87 -24.99 -0.98
N CYS A 124 -18.88 -25.75 -1.39
CA CYS A 124 -19.05 -26.19 -2.77
C CYS A 124 -19.17 -24.98 -3.72
N LEU A 125 -19.99 -23.99 -3.35
CA LEU A 125 -20.17 -22.75 -4.11
C LEU A 125 -18.91 -21.88 -4.13
N MET A 126 -18.16 -21.82 -3.02
CA MET A 126 -16.85 -21.17 -2.95
C MET A 126 -15.85 -21.77 -3.97
N ASN A 127 -15.82 -23.10 -4.09
CA ASN A 127 -14.94 -23.78 -5.04
C ASN A 127 -15.33 -23.51 -6.50
N MET A 128 -16.59 -23.16 -6.75
CA MET A 128 -17.08 -22.71 -8.05
C MET A 128 -16.93 -21.19 -8.27
N ASN A 129 -16.27 -20.47 -7.36
CA ASN A 129 -16.16 -19.00 -7.34
C ASN A 129 -17.52 -18.27 -7.27
N GLN A 130 -18.59 -18.94 -6.82
CA GLN A 130 -19.93 -18.37 -6.66
C GLN A 130 -20.07 -17.75 -5.27
N PHE A 131 -19.24 -16.74 -4.98
CA PHE A 131 -19.11 -16.12 -3.66
C PHE A 131 -20.42 -15.56 -3.11
N ASP A 132 -21.22 -14.89 -3.95
CA ASP A 132 -22.49 -14.27 -3.56
C ASP A 132 -23.55 -15.30 -3.17
N GLN A 133 -23.52 -16.48 -3.81
CA GLN A 133 -24.42 -17.58 -3.46
C GLN A 133 -23.93 -18.34 -2.23
N ALA A 134 -22.62 -18.38 -1.99
CA ALA A 134 -22.02 -19.10 -0.86
C ALA A 134 -22.29 -18.42 0.50
N VAL A 135 -22.19 -17.10 0.57
CA VAL A 135 -22.25 -16.33 1.83
C VAL A 135 -23.57 -16.54 2.61
N PRO A 136 -24.77 -16.53 1.99
CA PRO A 136 -26.02 -16.76 2.70
C PRO A 136 -26.06 -18.08 3.48
N TYR A 137 -25.52 -19.17 2.93
CA TYR A 137 -25.50 -20.46 3.61
C TYR A 137 -24.57 -20.44 4.84
N PHE A 138 -23.38 -19.82 4.73
CA PHE A 138 -22.51 -19.65 5.89
C PHE A 138 -23.15 -18.77 6.98
N GLN A 139 -23.86 -17.72 6.60
CA GLN A 139 -24.60 -16.87 7.54
C GLN A 139 -25.71 -17.65 8.25
N GLN A 140 -26.47 -18.47 7.52
CA GLN A 140 -27.51 -19.31 8.09
C GLN A 140 -26.93 -20.31 9.12
N TYR A 141 -25.79 -20.95 8.81
CA TYR A 141 -25.11 -21.83 9.77
C TYR A 141 -24.71 -21.11 11.07
N LEU A 142 -24.13 -19.91 10.95
CA LEU A 142 -23.69 -19.11 12.10
C LEU A 142 -24.87 -18.56 12.92
N GLN A 143 -26.03 -18.33 12.31
CA GLN A 143 -27.24 -17.92 13.00
C GLN A 143 -27.78 -19.04 13.90
N THR A 144 -27.78 -20.28 13.41
CA THR A 144 -28.27 -21.44 14.17
C THR A 144 -27.23 -21.99 15.14
N ASN A 145 -25.94 -21.79 14.85
CA ASN A 145 -24.81 -22.35 15.62
C ASN A 145 -23.76 -21.28 15.99
N PRO A 146 -24.12 -20.24 16.76
CA PRO A 146 -23.23 -19.09 17.00
C PRO A 146 -21.94 -19.46 17.76
N ASN A 147 -22.00 -20.52 18.57
CA ASN A 147 -20.91 -20.98 19.45
C ASN A 147 -20.28 -22.30 19.02
N ALA A 148 -20.52 -22.77 17.79
CA ALA A 148 -19.92 -24.01 17.32
C ALA A 148 -18.38 -23.90 17.25
N PRO A 149 -17.63 -24.99 17.52
CA PRO A 149 -16.16 -24.98 17.49
C PRO A 149 -15.57 -24.50 16.16
N ASP A 150 -16.27 -24.76 15.06
CA ASP A 150 -15.87 -24.39 13.69
C ASP A 150 -16.42 -23.01 13.26
N ALA A 151 -17.19 -22.30 14.10
CA ALA A 151 -17.78 -21.02 13.75
C ALA A 151 -16.73 -19.97 13.34
N ALA A 152 -15.53 -20.02 13.93
CA ALA A 152 -14.42 -19.17 13.52
C ALA A 152 -13.94 -19.46 12.09
N GLN A 153 -13.87 -20.74 11.72
CA GLN A 153 -13.52 -21.17 10.36
C GLN A 153 -14.59 -20.73 9.34
N VAL A 154 -15.87 -20.87 9.69
CA VAL A 154 -16.98 -20.42 8.82
C VAL A 154 -16.97 -18.90 8.62
N ARG A 155 -16.67 -18.11 9.67
CA ARG A 155 -16.42 -16.67 9.52
C ARG A 155 -15.26 -16.38 8.57
N GLY A 156 -14.19 -17.18 8.64
CA GLY A 156 -13.08 -17.11 7.69
C GLY A 156 -13.49 -17.36 6.24
N TYR A 157 -14.44 -18.26 5.98
CA TYR A 157 -14.97 -18.46 4.62
C TYR A 157 -15.74 -17.25 4.09
N ILE A 158 -16.55 -16.60 4.93
CA ILE A 158 -17.26 -15.36 4.55
C ILE A 158 -16.27 -14.25 4.22
N GLN A 159 -15.24 -14.06 5.07
CA GLN A 159 -14.20 -13.07 4.82
C GLN A 159 -13.47 -13.34 3.49
N ARG A 160 -13.08 -14.60 3.26
CA ARG A 160 -12.41 -15.02 2.02
C ARG A 160 -13.30 -14.80 0.79
N ALA A 161 -14.60 -15.06 0.90
CA ALA A 161 -15.56 -14.78 -0.17
C ALA A 161 -15.58 -13.29 -0.54
N GLY A 162 -15.60 -12.42 0.48
CA GLY A 162 -15.53 -10.96 0.32
C GLY A 162 -14.24 -10.50 -0.35
N THR A 163 -13.09 -10.95 0.15
CA THR A 163 -11.78 -10.60 -0.43
C THR A 163 -11.65 -11.11 -1.88
N SER A 164 -12.01 -12.37 -2.16
CA SER A 164 -11.93 -12.91 -3.52
C SER A 164 -12.83 -12.17 -4.50
N LYS A 165 -14.02 -11.75 -4.07
CA LYS A 165 -14.93 -10.91 -4.87
C LYS A 165 -14.32 -9.53 -5.16
N GLN A 166 -13.74 -8.89 -4.15
CA GLN A 166 -13.06 -7.60 -4.31
C GLN A 166 -11.87 -7.72 -5.28
N THR A 167 -11.01 -8.72 -5.11
CA THR A 167 -9.86 -8.96 -6.00
C THR A 167 -10.30 -9.26 -7.43
N GLY A 168 -11.37 -10.05 -7.62
CA GLY A 168 -11.95 -10.32 -8.94
C GLY A 168 -12.45 -9.04 -9.63
N ASN A 169 -13.12 -8.17 -8.87
CA ASN A 169 -13.58 -6.87 -9.37
C ASN A 169 -12.40 -5.96 -9.76
N LEU A 170 -11.40 -5.82 -8.87
CA LEU A 170 -10.18 -5.04 -9.13
C LEU A 170 -9.46 -5.48 -10.40
N ARG A 171 -9.27 -6.79 -10.57
CA ARG A 171 -8.62 -7.35 -11.76
C ARG A 171 -9.42 -7.04 -13.02
N SER A 172 -10.74 -7.21 -12.98
CA SER A 172 -11.61 -6.91 -14.13
C SER A 172 -11.55 -5.43 -14.54
N LEU A 173 -11.57 -4.51 -13.56
CA LEU A 173 -11.44 -3.07 -13.82
C LEU A 173 -10.09 -2.71 -14.44
N VAL A 174 -9.00 -3.31 -13.95
CA VAL A 174 -7.66 -3.09 -14.53
C VAL A 174 -7.57 -3.65 -15.95
N GLU A 175 -8.07 -4.85 -16.21
CA GLU A 175 -8.09 -5.44 -17.56
C GLU A 175 -8.93 -4.59 -18.53
N GLN A 176 -10.07 -4.07 -18.09
CA GLN A 176 -10.89 -3.14 -18.86
C GLN A 176 -10.12 -1.85 -19.19
N GLY A 177 -9.47 -1.24 -18.19
CA GLY A 177 -8.66 -0.04 -18.36
C GLY A 177 -7.50 -0.26 -19.34
N GLN A 178 -6.82 -1.40 -19.28
CA GLN A 178 -5.76 -1.77 -20.23
C GLN A 178 -6.28 -1.94 -21.67
N SER A 179 -7.46 -2.56 -21.84
CA SER A 179 -8.09 -2.66 -23.16
C SER A 179 -8.41 -1.27 -23.73
N LEU A 180 -8.87 -0.34 -22.90
CA LEU A 180 -9.13 1.05 -23.28
C LEU A 180 -7.84 1.81 -23.62
N LEU A 181 -6.75 1.56 -22.89
CA LEU A 181 -5.41 2.07 -23.23
C LEU A 181 -4.96 1.63 -24.62
N ASN A 182 -5.13 0.35 -24.96
CA ASN A 182 -4.77 -0.20 -26.27
C ASN A 182 -5.59 0.44 -27.39
N GLN A 183 -6.83 0.85 -27.10
CA GLN A 183 -7.70 1.60 -28.01
C GLN A 183 -7.39 3.11 -28.03
N LYS A 184 -6.39 3.58 -27.27
CA LYS A 184 -6.04 5.01 -27.08
C LYS A 184 -7.18 5.86 -26.48
N ARG A 185 -8.11 5.22 -25.78
CA ARG A 185 -9.26 5.87 -25.14
C ARG A 185 -8.90 6.32 -23.72
N TYR A 186 -7.96 7.25 -23.63
CA TYR A 186 -7.31 7.61 -22.37
C TYR A 186 -8.25 8.07 -21.24
N PRO A 187 -9.27 8.94 -21.47
CA PRO A 187 -10.18 9.35 -20.40
C PRO A 187 -11.00 8.20 -19.82
N GLN A 188 -11.38 7.22 -20.65
CA GLN A 188 -12.15 6.06 -20.19
C GLN A 188 -11.24 5.05 -19.47
N ALA A 189 -10.00 4.90 -19.92
CA ALA A 189 -9.00 4.12 -19.19
C ALA A 189 -8.73 4.73 -17.80
N GLN A 190 -8.58 6.05 -17.71
CA GLN A 190 -8.42 6.77 -16.44
C GLN A 190 -9.59 6.48 -15.49
N ALA A 191 -10.83 6.59 -15.97
CA ALA A 191 -12.02 6.30 -15.17
C ALA A 191 -12.03 4.86 -14.63
N ALA A 192 -11.66 3.87 -15.45
CA ALA A 192 -11.60 2.47 -15.02
C ALA A 192 -10.53 2.23 -13.92
N PHE A 193 -9.35 2.84 -14.05
CA PHE A 193 -8.32 2.72 -13.03
C PHE A 193 -8.65 3.51 -11.75
N GLN A 194 -9.27 4.68 -11.86
CA GLN A 194 -9.78 5.43 -10.71
C GLN A 194 -10.85 4.63 -9.96
N GLN A 195 -11.71 3.91 -10.68
CA GLN A 195 -12.67 3.01 -10.07
C GLN A 195 -11.96 1.86 -9.32
N ALA A 196 -10.91 1.27 -9.90
CA ALA A 196 -10.12 0.26 -9.21
C ALA A 196 -9.47 0.80 -7.92
N ILE A 197 -8.92 2.02 -7.96
CA ILE A 197 -8.35 2.71 -6.79
C ILE A 197 -9.44 3.00 -5.73
N SER A 198 -10.67 3.33 -6.14
CA SER A 198 -11.77 3.53 -5.19
C SER A 198 -12.19 2.26 -4.46
N VAL A 199 -11.97 1.09 -5.08
CA VAL A 199 -12.24 -0.23 -4.48
C VAL A 199 -11.08 -0.64 -3.56
N ASP A 200 -9.84 -0.41 -3.98
CA ASP A 200 -8.64 -0.64 -3.16
C ASP A 200 -7.56 0.41 -3.46
N PRO A 201 -7.40 1.40 -2.55
CA PRO A 201 -6.38 2.45 -2.69
C PRO A 201 -4.93 1.94 -2.59
N ASN A 202 -4.71 0.71 -2.13
CA ASN A 202 -3.39 0.09 -2.00
C ASN A 202 -3.12 -0.93 -3.12
N PHE A 203 -3.86 -0.88 -4.22
CA PHE A 203 -3.62 -1.74 -5.37
C PHE A 203 -2.64 -1.09 -6.37
N ALA A 204 -1.34 -1.37 -6.19
CA ALA A 204 -0.26 -0.76 -6.99
C ALA A 204 -0.47 -0.81 -8.53
N PRO A 205 -0.96 -1.91 -9.13
CA PRO A 205 -1.21 -1.95 -10.58
C PRO A 205 -2.18 -0.89 -11.06
N ALA A 206 -3.22 -0.55 -10.29
CA ALA A 206 -4.19 0.47 -10.70
C ALA A 206 -3.56 1.86 -10.77
N HIS A 207 -2.75 2.23 -9.78
CA HIS A 207 -1.96 3.47 -9.80
C HIS A 207 -0.98 3.49 -10.98
N PHE A 208 -0.26 2.38 -11.22
CA PHE A 208 0.67 2.30 -12.34
C PHE A 208 -0.02 2.54 -13.69
N PHE A 209 -1.12 1.85 -13.95
CA PHE A 209 -1.82 1.99 -15.23
C PHE A 209 -2.58 3.31 -15.36
N LEU A 210 -3.02 3.92 -14.25
CA LEU A 210 -3.54 5.29 -14.27
C LEU A 210 -2.43 6.28 -14.66
N GLY A 211 -1.24 6.16 -14.08
CA GLY A 211 -0.07 6.94 -14.48
C GLY A 211 0.29 6.74 -15.95
N TYR A 212 0.20 5.50 -16.44
CA TYR A 212 0.41 5.20 -17.85
C TYR A 212 -0.65 5.84 -18.76
N ALA A 213 -1.91 5.87 -18.34
CA ALA A 213 -2.99 6.56 -19.06
C ALA A 213 -2.79 8.08 -19.11
N TYR A 214 -2.37 8.68 -17.99
CA TYR A 214 -2.00 10.09 -17.94
C TYR A 214 -0.82 10.42 -18.86
N ALA A 215 0.24 9.61 -18.84
CA ALA A 215 1.42 9.82 -19.69
C ALA A 215 1.04 9.82 -21.18
N ASN A 216 0.24 8.85 -21.61
CA ASN A 216 -0.20 8.76 -23.01
C ASN A 216 -1.20 9.88 -23.41
N ALA A 217 -1.90 10.47 -22.44
CA ALA A 217 -2.73 11.65 -22.64
C ALA A 217 -1.92 12.97 -22.64
N GLY A 218 -0.60 12.92 -22.48
CA GLY A 218 0.28 14.09 -22.36
C GLY A 218 0.26 14.76 -20.98
N GLN A 219 -0.47 14.19 -20.01
CA GLN A 219 -0.64 14.70 -18.66
C GLN A 219 0.53 14.23 -17.76
N CYS A 220 1.73 14.68 -18.12
CA CYS A 220 2.99 14.12 -17.58
C CYS A 220 3.14 14.32 -16.07
N GLN A 221 2.62 15.43 -15.52
CA GLN A 221 2.71 15.72 -14.08
C GLN A 221 1.82 14.77 -13.26
N GLN A 222 0.58 14.57 -13.70
CA GLN A 222 -0.34 13.59 -13.09
C GLN A 222 0.21 12.17 -13.21
N ALA A 223 0.83 11.84 -14.36
CA ALA A 223 1.46 10.55 -14.58
C ALA A 223 2.54 10.26 -13.54
N ILE A 224 3.43 11.23 -13.28
CA ILE A 224 4.50 11.09 -12.29
C ILE A 224 3.93 10.80 -10.89
N GLY A 225 2.89 11.54 -10.46
CA GLY A 225 2.28 11.33 -9.15
C GLY A 225 1.69 9.94 -8.96
N GLU A 226 1.07 9.39 -10.01
CA GLU A 226 0.50 8.03 -9.96
C GLU A 226 1.58 6.94 -10.01
N PHE A 227 2.65 7.12 -10.79
CA PHE A 227 3.77 6.19 -10.77
C PHE A 227 4.51 6.20 -9.42
N GLN A 228 4.63 7.36 -8.77
CA GLN A 228 5.17 7.46 -7.42
C GLN A 228 4.26 6.77 -6.39
N SER A 229 2.94 6.91 -6.54
CA SER A 229 1.97 6.19 -5.71
C SER A 229 2.11 4.67 -5.87
N ALA A 230 2.29 4.19 -7.11
CA ALA A 230 2.55 2.79 -7.38
C ALA A 230 3.85 2.29 -6.71
N LEU A 231 4.93 3.08 -6.76
CA LEU A 231 6.21 2.74 -6.10
C LEU A 231 6.15 2.78 -4.57
N ARG A 232 5.31 3.63 -3.99
CA ARG A 232 5.09 3.66 -2.53
C ARG A 232 4.44 2.36 -2.06
N ILE A 233 3.52 1.83 -2.85
CA ILE A 233 2.79 0.58 -2.55
C ILE A 233 3.64 -0.65 -2.89
N ASP A 234 4.26 -0.67 -4.07
CA ASP A 234 5.19 -1.71 -4.52
C ASP A 234 6.53 -1.09 -4.96
N PRO A 235 7.52 -1.02 -4.05
CA PRO A 235 8.84 -0.48 -4.35
C PRO A 235 9.62 -1.21 -5.44
N ASN A 236 9.21 -2.44 -5.81
CA ASN A 236 9.91 -3.25 -6.80
C ASN A 236 9.41 -3.02 -8.24
N MET A 237 8.47 -2.10 -8.45
CA MET A 237 7.88 -1.83 -9.75
C MET A 237 8.80 -0.98 -10.65
N LYS A 238 9.84 -1.62 -11.19
CA LYS A 238 10.92 -1.00 -11.98
C LYS A 238 10.42 -0.19 -13.18
N GLU A 239 9.32 -0.61 -13.78
CA GLU A 239 8.66 0.09 -14.90
C GLU A 239 8.18 1.49 -14.49
N ALA A 240 7.74 1.68 -13.25
CA ALA A 240 7.29 2.97 -12.75
C ALA A 240 8.47 3.97 -12.69
N VAL A 241 9.64 3.52 -12.23
CA VAL A 241 10.88 4.33 -12.20
C VAL A 241 11.24 4.85 -13.60
N LEU A 242 11.17 3.98 -14.62
CA LEU A 242 11.42 4.36 -16.00
C LEU A 242 10.41 5.36 -16.54
N ASN A 243 9.13 5.12 -16.25
CA ASN A 243 8.06 5.99 -16.73
C ASN A 243 8.14 7.36 -16.08
N ILE A 244 8.52 7.47 -14.80
CA ILE A 244 8.78 8.77 -14.15
C ILE A 244 9.90 9.53 -14.89
N GLY A 245 11.04 8.90 -15.13
CA GLY A 245 12.15 9.52 -15.89
C GLY A 245 11.73 9.97 -17.28
N SER A 246 10.91 9.17 -17.97
CA SER A 246 10.38 9.55 -19.30
C SER A 246 9.41 10.72 -19.25
N ASN A 247 8.57 10.82 -18.23
CA ASN A 247 7.63 11.94 -18.10
C ASN A 247 8.36 13.24 -17.72
N TYR A 248 9.40 13.19 -16.88
CA TYR A 248 10.27 14.35 -16.65
C TYR A 248 10.98 14.81 -17.93
N GLN A 249 11.45 13.87 -18.75
CA GLN A 249 12.04 14.22 -20.04
C GLN A 249 11.01 14.88 -20.97
N SER A 250 9.78 14.36 -21.04
CA SER A 250 8.70 14.95 -21.84
C SER A 250 8.32 16.36 -21.37
N LEU A 251 8.46 16.64 -20.08
CA LEU A 251 8.31 17.99 -19.50
C LEU A 251 9.50 18.92 -19.77
N GLY A 252 10.61 18.39 -20.32
CA GLY A 252 11.86 19.15 -20.52
C GLY A 252 12.71 19.30 -19.25
N ASP A 253 12.33 18.66 -18.14
CA ASP A 253 13.11 18.60 -16.91
C ASP A 253 14.21 17.54 -17.04
N ILE A 254 15.23 17.90 -17.84
CA ILE A 254 16.38 17.05 -18.15
C ILE A 254 17.12 16.58 -16.88
N PRO A 255 17.39 17.43 -15.87
CA PRO A 255 18.03 17.00 -14.63
C PRO A 255 17.28 15.87 -13.93
N ASN A 256 15.97 16.01 -13.70
CA ASN A 256 15.17 14.96 -13.04
C ASN A 256 15.08 13.69 -13.89
N ALA A 257 14.93 13.83 -15.21
CA ALA A 257 14.91 12.68 -16.10
C ALA A 257 16.17 11.82 -15.94
N ILE A 258 17.35 12.46 -15.93
CA ILE A 258 18.63 11.78 -15.72
C ILE A 258 18.67 11.09 -14.35
N THR A 259 18.28 11.78 -13.27
CA THR A 259 18.28 11.21 -11.91
C THR A 259 17.44 9.94 -11.81
N TRP A 260 16.23 9.94 -12.38
CA TRP A 260 15.36 8.76 -12.35
C TRP A 260 15.87 7.62 -13.24
N TYR A 261 16.51 7.92 -14.36
CA TYR A 261 17.16 6.91 -15.19
C TYR A 261 18.40 6.30 -14.53
N GLU A 262 19.20 7.10 -13.83
CA GLU A 262 20.34 6.62 -13.05
C GLU A 262 19.89 5.73 -11.89
N ARG A 263 18.81 6.12 -11.19
CA ARG A 263 18.18 5.28 -10.17
C ARG A 263 17.78 3.91 -10.74
N PHE A 264 17.11 3.87 -11.88
CA PHE A 264 16.75 2.62 -12.53
C PHE A 264 17.99 1.74 -12.81
N LEU A 265 19.06 2.32 -13.34
CA LEU A 265 20.30 1.58 -13.65
C LEU A 265 20.98 1.03 -12.39
N ASN A 266 20.97 1.79 -11.30
CA ASN A 266 21.56 1.39 -10.02
C ASN A 266 20.78 0.25 -9.38
N GLU A 267 19.45 0.31 -9.42
CA GLU A 267 18.57 -0.74 -8.88
C GLU A 267 18.50 -1.96 -9.81
N ASN A 268 18.86 -1.82 -11.09
CA ASN A 268 18.72 -2.85 -12.12
C ASN A 268 19.96 -3.01 -13.02
N PRO A 269 21.13 -3.36 -12.46
CA PRO A 269 22.40 -3.40 -13.19
C PRO A 269 22.41 -4.42 -14.34
N GLY A 270 21.58 -5.48 -14.26
CA GLY A 270 21.43 -6.52 -15.29
C GLY A 270 20.24 -6.34 -16.24
N SER A 271 19.56 -5.20 -16.24
CA SER A 271 18.41 -4.98 -17.13
C SER A 271 18.80 -5.01 -18.60
N ASN A 272 18.00 -5.66 -19.44
CA ASN A 272 18.14 -5.59 -20.90
C ASN A 272 17.96 -4.17 -21.47
N LYS A 273 17.30 -3.26 -20.72
CA LYS A 273 17.13 -1.85 -21.09
C LYS A 273 18.32 -0.96 -20.71
N ALA A 274 19.33 -1.50 -20.00
CA ALA A 274 20.40 -0.70 -19.43
C ALA A 274 21.25 0.02 -20.49
N GLY A 275 21.48 -0.61 -21.66
CA GLY A 275 22.20 0.00 -22.78
C GLY A 275 21.48 1.24 -23.31
N ASP A 276 20.20 1.10 -23.64
CA ASP A 276 19.36 2.17 -24.18
C ASP A 276 19.26 3.36 -23.20
N ILE A 277 19.11 3.06 -21.91
CA ILE A 277 18.99 4.10 -20.88
C ILE A 277 20.30 4.86 -20.71
N ARG A 278 21.46 4.19 -20.75
CA ARG A 278 22.77 4.87 -20.72
C ARG A 278 22.94 5.79 -21.92
N GLN A 279 22.57 5.34 -23.13
CA GLN A 279 22.60 6.18 -24.33
C GLN A 279 21.67 7.38 -24.19
N ARG A 280 20.46 7.17 -23.65
CA ARG A 280 19.49 8.23 -23.41
C ARG A 280 20.01 9.28 -22.43
N ILE A 281 20.63 8.86 -21.31
CA ILE A 281 21.29 9.76 -20.36
C ILE A 281 22.40 10.57 -21.05
N GLN A 282 23.24 9.92 -21.88
CA GLN A 282 24.32 10.63 -22.60
C GLN A 282 23.76 11.70 -23.55
N GLY A 283 22.73 11.38 -24.32
CA GLY A 283 22.06 12.34 -25.21
C GLY A 283 21.46 13.51 -24.46
N LEU A 284 20.80 13.25 -23.33
CA LEU A 284 20.24 14.28 -22.45
C LEU A 284 21.31 15.20 -21.86
N ARG A 285 22.46 14.64 -21.44
CA ARG A 285 23.61 15.44 -20.96
C ARG A 285 24.21 16.29 -22.07
N GLN A 286 24.31 15.78 -23.30
CA GLN A 286 24.77 16.56 -24.45
C GLN A 286 23.79 17.67 -24.83
N GLN A 287 22.48 17.41 -24.78
CA GLN A 287 21.43 18.42 -24.98
C GLN A 287 21.56 19.56 -23.96
N MET A 288 21.83 19.22 -22.70
CA MET A 288 22.08 20.20 -21.64
C MET A 288 23.34 21.03 -21.91
N GLN A 289 24.39 20.44 -22.50
CA GLN A 289 25.65 21.13 -22.84
C GLN A 289 25.54 22.00 -24.12
N SER A 290 24.85 21.52 -25.15
CA SER A 290 24.69 22.22 -26.44
C SER A 290 23.75 23.41 -26.35
N SER A 291 22.79 23.35 -25.42
CA SER A 291 21.96 24.51 -25.02
C SER A 291 22.79 25.63 -24.37
N GLY A 292 24.04 25.35 -23.95
CA GLY A 292 24.96 26.29 -23.31
C GLY A 292 25.79 27.19 -24.25
N GLY A 293 25.62 27.09 -25.58
CA GLY A 293 26.46 27.80 -26.58
C GLY A 293 25.99 29.18 -27.06
N ARG A 294 24.79 29.64 -26.67
CA ARG A 294 24.27 31.02 -26.93
C ARG A 294 23.95 31.79 -25.65
N GLY A 295 24.59 31.43 -24.53
CA GLY A 295 24.21 31.89 -23.19
C GLY A 295 25.18 32.85 -22.50
N ILE A 296 26.20 33.37 -23.20
CA ILE A 296 27.27 34.17 -22.55
C ILE A 296 26.80 35.61 -22.18
N GLN A 297 25.59 36.02 -22.59
CA GLN A 297 24.90 37.21 -22.07
C GLN A 297 23.67 36.89 -21.18
N GLN A 298 23.37 35.61 -20.92
CA GLN A 298 22.38 35.19 -19.90
C GLN A 298 23.03 34.76 -18.58
N GLN A 299 24.28 35.19 -18.34
CA GLN A 299 24.89 35.27 -17.00
C GLN A 299 24.19 36.29 -16.07
N GLN A 300 23.03 36.83 -16.46
CA GLN A 300 22.11 37.62 -15.64
C GLN A 300 20.74 36.95 -15.38
N GLN A 301 20.51 35.71 -15.82
CA GLN A 301 19.29 34.94 -15.51
C GLN A 301 19.55 33.68 -14.67
N THR A 302 20.53 33.76 -13.79
CA THR A 302 20.73 32.93 -12.59
C THR A 302 19.61 33.15 -11.51
N MET A 303 18.36 33.38 -11.91
CA MET A 303 17.26 33.77 -11.02
C MET A 303 16.00 32.88 -11.08
N GLN A 304 16.08 31.61 -11.48
CA GLN A 304 14.85 30.77 -11.48
C GLN A 304 15.06 29.26 -11.39
N ASN A 305 15.86 28.77 -10.44
CA ASN A 305 15.79 27.35 -10.08
C ASN A 305 15.88 27.09 -8.56
N ASP A 306 15.41 28.05 -7.77
CA ASP A 306 15.11 27.91 -6.34
C ASP A 306 14.00 28.91 -6.00
N TYR A 307 13.62 29.02 -4.73
CA TYR A 307 12.78 30.12 -4.21
C TYR A 307 13.50 30.81 -3.05
N PHE A 308 14.84 30.89 -3.11
CA PHE A 308 15.67 31.35 -2.00
C PHE A 308 15.28 32.73 -1.50
N ALA A 309 15.00 33.68 -2.41
CA ALA A 309 14.53 35.01 -2.01
C ALA A 309 13.23 34.98 -1.17
N SER A 310 12.34 34.04 -1.46
CA SER A 310 11.10 33.82 -0.70
C SER A 310 11.32 33.09 0.62
N ALA A 311 12.48 32.45 0.83
CA ALA A 311 12.82 31.81 2.10
C ALA A 311 13.23 32.82 3.20
N ALA A 312 13.57 34.04 2.84
CA ALA A 312 13.94 35.08 3.78
C ALA A 312 12.72 35.63 4.52
N SER A 313 12.87 35.90 5.83
CA SER A 313 11.88 36.64 6.61
C SER A 313 12.40 38.04 6.91
N GLY A 314 11.67 39.07 6.48
CA GLY A 314 12.09 40.46 6.61
C GLY A 314 13.44 40.76 5.93
N GLY A 315 13.76 40.04 4.84
CA GLY A 315 15.04 40.16 4.12
C GLY A 315 16.23 39.47 4.81
N LYS A 316 15.98 38.70 5.89
CA LYS A 316 17.02 37.96 6.61
C LYS A 316 16.86 36.45 6.47
N TYR A 317 17.98 35.76 6.33
CA TYR A 317 18.08 34.31 6.19
C TYR A 317 18.46 33.67 7.52
N PHE A 318 17.67 32.69 7.94
CA PHE A 318 17.91 31.94 9.16
C PHE A 318 18.69 30.68 8.80
N ARG A 319 19.76 30.38 9.53
CA ARG A 319 20.56 29.17 9.31
C ARG A 319 21.13 28.63 10.61
N TRP A 320 21.20 27.30 10.71
CA TRP A 320 21.93 26.64 11.78
C TRP A 320 23.44 26.73 11.56
N MET A 321 24.19 27.21 12.56
CA MET A 321 25.65 27.36 12.48
C MET A 321 26.42 26.18 13.10
N LYS A 322 25.71 25.25 13.75
CA LYS A 322 26.27 24.06 14.37
C LYS A 322 25.61 22.80 13.81
N MET A 323 26.40 21.73 13.70
CA MET A 323 25.96 20.40 13.29
C MET A 323 26.63 19.35 14.19
N PRO A 324 25.98 18.21 14.50
CA PRO A 324 24.59 17.90 14.17
C PRO A 324 23.61 18.77 14.98
N ILE A 325 22.40 18.95 14.44
CA ILE A 325 21.28 19.57 15.14
C ILE A 325 20.64 18.52 16.03
N ARG A 326 20.57 18.76 17.34
CA ARG A 326 19.94 17.81 18.28
C ARG A 326 18.43 17.98 18.26
N VAL A 327 17.70 16.90 17.98
CA VAL A 327 16.25 16.90 17.84
C VAL A 327 15.63 16.06 18.94
N CYS A 328 14.65 16.61 19.66
CA CYS A 328 13.82 15.86 20.60
C CYS A 328 12.38 15.83 20.12
N ILE A 329 11.87 14.62 19.85
CA ILE A 329 10.49 14.38 19.48
C ILE A 329 9.76 13.89 20.72
N MET A 330 8.76 14.65 21.17
CA MET A 330 7.97 14.31 22.35
C MET A 330 7.09 13.08 22.09
N ASN A 331 6.76 12.35 23.15
CA ASN A 331 5.83 11.24 23.07
C ASN A 331 4.42 11.74 22.73
N GLY A 332 3.83 11.25 21.64
CA GLY A 332 2.46 11.59 21.21
C GLY A 332 1.36 10.75 21.88
N GLY A 333 1.71 9.79 22.74
CA GLY A 333 0.77 8.95 23.46
C GLY A 333 -0.25 9.77 24.26
N GLY A 334 -1.54 9.57 23.96
CA GLY A 334 -2.64 10.30 24.61
C GLY A 334 -3.03 11.61 23.92
N VAL A 335 -2.32 12.05 22.88
CA VAL A 335 -2.71 13.22 22.07
C VAL A 335 -3.85 12.84 21.12
N PRO A 336 -4.98 13.58 21.10
CA PRO A 336 -6.13 13.23 20.27
C PRO A 336 -5.80 13.12 18.78
N GLY A 337 -6.06 11.94 18.20
CA GLY A 337 -5.81 11.65 16.79
C GLY A 337 -4.37 11.30 16.44
N TYR A 338 -3.46 11.24 17.41
CA TYR A 338 -2.10 10.76 17.18
C TYR A 338 -2.11 9.28 16.74
N GLN A 339 -1.31 8.95 15.73
CA GLN A 339 -1.08 7.59 15.26
C GLN A 339 0.39 7.20 15.47
N SER A 340 0.67 5.91 15.67
CA SER A 340 2.04 5.44 15.91
C SER A 340 2.97 5.64 14.71
N SER A 341 2.44 5.76 13.49
CA SER A 341 3.19 6.06 12.25
C SER A 341 3.81 7.45 12.25
N TYR A 342 3.16 8.44 12.88
CA TYR A 342 3.56 9.85 12.77
C TYR A 342 4.97 10.15 13.25
N TYR A 343 5.43 9.41 14.27
CA TYR A 343 6.82 9.51 14.72
C TYR A 343 7.80 9.19 13.59
N GLN A 344 7.53 8.13 12.82
CA GLN A 344 8.36 7.73 11.69
C GLN A 344 8.26 8.73 10.54
N ASP A 345 7.06 9.26 10.24
CA ASP A 345 6.88 10.28 9.20
C ASP A 345 7.72 11.54 9.47
N LEU A 346 7.79 11.97 10.74
CA LEU A 346 8.63 13.11 11.14
C LEU A 346 10.13 12.79 11.04
N MET A 347 10.54 11.60 11.48
CA MET A 347 11.93 11.13 11.35
C MET A 347 12.38 11.04 9.88
N ASP A 348 11.52 10.55 9.01
CA ASP A 348 11.78 10.45 7.58
C ASP A 348 11.86 11.86 6.96
N SER A 349 11.07 12.81 7.45
CA SER A 349 11.12 14.21 6.99
C SER A 349 12.47 14.87 7.30
N PHE A 350 13.00 14.70 8.52
CA PHE A 350 14.36 15.13 8.85
C PHE A 350 15.41 14.47 7.95
N SER A 351 15.29 13.16 7.73
CA SER A 351 16.20 12.40 6.87
C SER A 351 16.18 12.90 5.42
N GLN A 352 15.00 13.20 4.88
CA GLN A 352 14.84 13.75 3.53
C GLN A 352 15.52 15.11 3.39
N TRP A 353 15.34 16.01 4.36
CA TRP A 353 16.00 17.32 4.33
C TRP A 353 17.53 17.23 4.49
N ALA A 354 18.04 16.30 5.32
CA ALA A 354 19.47 16.03 5.42
C ALA A 354 20.06 15.63 4.05
N VAL A 355 19.44 14.67 3.37
CA VAL A 355 19.85 14.20 2.04
C VAL A 355 19.72 15.32 0.99
N ALA A 356 18.60 16.05 1.01
CA ALA A 356 18.34 17.18 0.12
C ALA A 356 19.42 18.26 0.22
N SER A 357 19.89 18.55 1.44
CA SER A 357 20.99 19.49 1.69
C SER A 357 22.34 19.04 1.12
N GLY A 358 22.45 17.81 0.61
CA GLY A 358 23.72 17.18 0.27
C GLY A 358 24.53 16.82 1.51
N ASN A 359 23.86 16.42 2.59
CA ASN A 359 24.43 16.09 3.90
C ASN A 359 25.19 17.26 4.56
N ARG A 360 24.86 18.50 4.21
CA ARG A 360 25.36 19.70 4.89
C ARG A 360 24.66 19.92 6.24
N ILE A 361 23.47 19.38 6.36
CA ILE A 361 22.67 19.33 7.59
C ILE A 361 22.70 17.89 8.09
N THR A 362 22.98 17.73 9.38
CA THR A 362 22.93 16.43 10.06
C THR A 362 22.14 16.57 11.36
N PHE A 363 21.50 15.48 11.77
CA PHE A 363 20.64 15.44 12.95
C PHE A 363 21.12 14.37 13.91
N GLU A 364 20.88 14.60 15.20
CA GLU A 364 21.08 13.63 16.26
C GLU A 364 19.83 13.60 17.16
N LEU A 365 19.32 12.41 17.48
CA LEU A 365 18.19 12.28 18.39
C LEU A 365 18.61 12.54 19.84
N SER A 366 17.77 13.28 20.56
CA SER A 366 17.94 13.59 21.97
C SER A 366 16.67 13.26 22.74
N ASN A 367 16.84 12.70 23.93
CA ASN A 367 15.75 12.39 24.87
C ASN A 367 15.53 13.52 25.89
N ASN A 368 16.31 14.61 25.81
CA ASN A 368 16.23 15.73 26.74
C ASN A 368 15.88 17.03 26.01
N PRO A 369 14.64 17.53 26.12
CA PRO A 369 14.20 18.76 25.46
C PRO A 369 15.05 19.97 25.80
N ALA A 370 15.50 20.10 27.05
CA ALA A 370 16.30 21.25 27.51
C ALA A 370 17.71 21.27 26.90
N GLN A 371 18.18 20.14 26.38
CA GLN A 371 19.47 20.00 25.71
C GLN A 371 19.31 19.86 24.19
N SER A 372 18.11 20.02 23.66
CA SER A 372 17.83 19.86 22.23
C SER A 372 17.75 21.21 21.54
N ASP A 373 18.12 21.22 20.27
CA ASP A 373 18.15 22.42 19.44
C ASP A 373 16.80 22.59 18.74
N ILE A 374 16.20 21.48 18.31
CA ILE A 374 14.81 21.41 17.83
C ILE A 374 14.00 20.56 18.81
N THR A 375 12.83 21.06 19.19
CA THR A 375 11.84 20.30 19.97
C THR A 375 10.56 20.17 19.16
N CYS A 376 10.01 18.96 19.08
CA CYS A 376 8.80 18.66 18.33
C CYS A 376 7.72 18.12 19.27
N GLU A 377 6.56 18.76 19.31
CA GLU A 377 5.40 18.33 20.08
C GLU A 377 4.19 18.05 19.18
N TRP A 378 3.29 17.19 19.68
CA TRP A 378 2.06 16.82 19.02
C TRP A 378 0.88 17.49 19.71
N THR A 379 -0.11 17.94 18.94
CA THR A 379 -1.35 18.52 19.49
C THR A 379 -2.57 18.00 18.77
N GLY A 380 -3.65 17.78 19.51
CA GLY A 380 -4.99 17.58 18.95
C GLY A 380 -5.81 18.87 18.89
N ASP A 381 -5.27 19.98 19.40
CA ASP A 381 -5.90 21.29 19.47
C ASP A 381 -5.41 22.18 18.33
N ALA A 382 -6.30 22.46 17.38
CA ALA A 382 -6.03 23.31 16.22
C ALA A 382 -5.64 24.75 16.61
N ASN A 383 -6.04 25.23 17.80
CA ASN A 383 -5.68 26.59 18.25
C ASN A 383 -4.19 26.74 18.51
N LYS A 384 -3.48 25.65 18.81
CA LYS A 384 -2.02 25.68 19.04
C LYS A 384 -1.19 25.79 17.77
N VAL A 385 -1.80 25.55 16.61
CA VAL A 385 -1.18 25.67 15.28
C VAL A 385 -1.79 26.82 14.47
N MET A 386 -2.38 27.81 15.15
CA MET A 386 -2.85 29.03 14.50
C MET A 386 -1.79 30.13 14.60
N ASP A 387 -1.63 30.88 13.51
CA ASP A 387 -0.90 32.14 13.52
C ASP A 387 -1.81 33.28 13.05
N HIS A 388 -1.91 34.35 13.85
CA HIS A 388 -2.79 35.50 13.62
C HIS A 388 -4.26 35.15 13.28
N GLY A 389 -4.79 34.07 13.85
CA GLY A 389 -6.18 33.62 13.65
C GLY A 389 -6.43 32.90 12.32
N ARG A 390 -5.38 32.51 11.60
CA ARG A 390 -5.45 31.62 10.42
C ARG A 390 -4.91 30.24 10.79
N LEU A 391 -5.57 29.20 10.29
CA LEU A 391 -5.05 27.84 10.38
C LEU A 391 -3.78 27.76 9.54
N LEU A 392 -2.67 27.35 10.15
CA LEU A 392 -1.47 26.95 9.41
C LEU A 392 -1.63 25.50 8.93
N GLU A 393 -0.74 25.02 8.07
CA GLU A 393 -0.84 23.75 7.32
C GLU A 393 -0.77 22.47 8.18
N GLY A 394 -1.50 22.41 9.29
CA GLY A 394 -1.41 21.34 10.28
C GLY A 394 -0.19 21.42 11.17
N GLY A 395 0.61 22.49 11.12
CA GLY A 395 1.76 22.67 11.99
C GLY A 395 2.11 24.14 12.25
N LEU A 396 2.96 24.39 13.24
CA LEU A 396 3.53 25.70 13.53
C LEU A 396 4.98 25.53 14.00
N THR A 397 5.89 26.18 13.31
CA THR A 397 7.30 26.25 13.70
C THR A 397 7.68 27.65 14.17
N LYS A 398 8.23 27.73 15.38
CA LYS A 398 8.78 28.96 15.96
C LYS A 398 10.30 28.86 16.00
N LEU A 399 10.97 29.87 15.45
CA LEU A 399 12.42 29.98 15.46
C LEU A 399 12.89 31.12 16.35
N ASN A 400 13.96 30.87 17.09
CA ASN A 400 14.73 31.89 17.77
C ASN A 400 16.14 31.93 17.20
N GLY A 401 16.68 33.13 16.98
CA GLY A 401 18.02 33.29 16.45
C GLY A 401 18.69 34.60 16.84
N GLN A 402 19.99 34.69 16.57
CA GLN A 402 20.82 35.86 16.83
C GLN A 402 21.41 36.39 15.52
N PRO A 403 21.36 37.71 15.25
CA PRO A 403 21.97 38.28 14.05
C PRO A 403 23.46 37.96 13.97
N ILE A 404 23.90 37.49 12.80
CA ILE A 404 25.32 37.32 12.46
C ILE A 404 25.81 38.56 11.72
N ASN A 405 25.03 39.01 10.74
CA ASN A 405 25.31 40.17 9.89
C ASN A 405 23.98 40.82 9.43
N ALA A 406 24.05 41.75 8.47
CA ALA A 406 22.87 42.47 7.98
C ALA A 406 21.80 41.55 7.36
N THR A 407 22.20 40.42 6.78
CA THR A 407 21.35 39.50 6.01
C THR A 407 21.13 38.16 6.69
N ASP A 408 21.90 37.80 7.72
CA ASP A 408 21.89 36.45 8.30
C ASP A 408 21.61 36.42 9.80
N ILE A 409 20.81 35.43 10.20
CA ILE A 409 20.49 35.09 11.58
C ILE A 409 20.93 33.65 11.87
N SER A 410 21.72 33.48 12.91
CA SER A 410 22.08 32.16 13.45
C SER A 410 20.90 31.62 14.24
N ILE A 411 20.35 30.48 13.84
CA ILE A 411 19.29 29.80 14.60
C ILE A 411 19.90 29.26 15.90
N THR A 412 19.22 29.53 17.00
CA THR A 412 19.62 29.10 18.35
C THR A 412 18.74 27.98 18.88
N ASN A 413 17.44 28.03 18.60
CA ASN A 413 16.49 26.95 18.89
C ASN A 413 15.27 27.03 17.95
N ALA A 414 14.61 25.89 17.75
CA ALA A 414 13.34 25.79 17.06
C ALA A 414 12.35 24.97 17.90
N HIS A 415 11.08 25.36 17.85
CA HIS A 415 9.97 24.61 18.46
C HIS A 415 8.89 24.37 17.42
N MET A 416 8.59 23.10 17.18
CA MET A 416 7.60 22.63 16.21
C MET A 416 6.40 22.06 16.96
N THR A 417 5.20 22.52 16.61
CA THR A 417 3.94 21.97 17.11
C THR A 417 3.17 21.39 15.92
N ILE A 418 2.90 20.08 15.92
CA ILE A 418 2.25 19.37 14.79
C ILE A 418 0.85 18.89 15.20
N LEU A 419 -0.15 19.25 14.41
CA LEU A 419 -1.55 18.89 14.60
C LEU A 419 -1.81 17.47 14.11
N THR A 420 -2.39 16.62 14.96
CA THR A 420 -2.59 15.20 14.69
C THR A 420 -3.96 14.87 14.09
N ASN A 421 -4.89 15.83 14.07
CA ASN A 421 -6.25 15.61 13.60
C ASN A 421 -6.83 16.82 12.86
N ARG A 422 -7.83 16.61 12.00
CA ARG A 422 -8.66 17.67 11.42
C ARG A 422 -10.13 17.35 11.69
N GLY A 423 -10.82 18.28 12.36
CA GLY A 423 -12.21 18.08 12.76
C GLY A 423 -12.40 16.87 13.70
N GLY A 424 -11.41 16.56 14.53
CA GLY A 424 -11.42 15.42 15.45
C GLY A 424 -11.06 14.07 14.82
N MET A 425 -10.88 14.00 13.50
CA MET A 425 -10.44 12.79 12.81
C MET A 425 -8.91 12.79 12.63
N PRO A 426 -8.22 11.68 12.93
CA PRO A 426 -6.79 11.55 12.66
C PRO A 426 -6.43 11.92 11.21
N LEU A 427 -5.28 12.55 11.01
CA LEU A 427 -4.73 12.73 9.66
C LEU A 427 -4.36 11.36 9.06
N ASN A 428 -4.44 11.22 7.74
CA ASN A 428 -3.81 10.07 7.08
C ASN A 428 -2.28 10.28 7.01
N ASP A 429 -1.51 9.20 6.81
CA ASP A 429 -0.04 9.25 6.79
C ASP A 429 0.50 10.19 5.70
N ALA A 430 -0.19 10.32 4.56
CA ALA A 430 0.26 11.20 3.47
C ALA A 430 0.13 12.68 3.85
N ASP A 431 -0.96 13.06 4.50
CA ASP A 431 -1.14 14.41 5.01
C ASP A 431 -0.17 14.69 6.17
N MET A 432 0.03 13.74 7.09
CA MET A 432 1.01 13.89 8.16
C MET A 432 2.43 14.11 7.61
N THR A 433 2.84 13.31 6.63
CA THR A 433 4.16 13.44 6.01
C THR A 433 4.34 14.82 5.35
N LYS A 434 3.29 15.38 4.73
CA LYS A 434 3.34 16.75 4.16
C LYS A 434 3.60 17.79 5.24
N VAL A 435 2.81 17.74 6.33
CA VAL A 435 2.98 18.66 7.46
C VAL A 435 4.39 18.54 8.03
N CYS A 436 4.85 17.32 8.29
CA CYS A 436 6.20 17.09 8.81
C CYS A 436 7.28 17.66 7.89
N LEU A 437 7.22 17.43 6.58
CA LEU A 437 8.20 17.99 5.64
C LEU A 437 8.19 19.52 5.62
N HIS A 438 7.01 20.13 5.61
CA HIS A 438 6.85 21.58 5.60
C HIS A 438 7.42 22.23 6.86
N GLU A 439 7.02 21.73 8.04
CA GLU A 439 7.47 22.25 9.32
C GLU A 439 8.97 22.02 9.55
N VAL A 440 9.52 20.88 9.10
CA VAL A 440 10.98 20.69 9.14
C VAL A 440 11.68 21.72 8.24
N GLY A 441 11.12 22.06 7.08
CA GLY A 441 11.66 23.12 6.22
C GLY A 441 11.75 24.47 6.92
N HIS A 442 10.69 24.85 7.65
CA HIS A 442 10.72 26.02 8.53
C HIS A 442 11.76 25.88 9.65
N ALA A 443 11.86 24.71 10.31
CA ALA A 443 12.81 24.48 11.39
C ALA A 443 14.28 24.60 10.94
N LEU A 444 14.52 24.44 9.63
CA LEU A 444 15.82 24.63 8.99
C LEU A 444 16.06 26.05 8.46
N GLY A 445 15.12 26.97 8.68
CA GLY A 445 15.28 28.39 8.38
C GLY A 445 14.69 28.85 7.04
N ILE A 446 13.93 28.00 6.35
CA ILE A 446 13.13 28.41 5.19
C ILE A 446 11.86 29.11 5.72
N ASN A 447 11.96 30.39 6.04
CA ASN A 447 10.90 31.14 6.75
C ASN A 447 9.86 31.81 5.85
N GLY A 448 9.83 31.46 4.58
CA GLY A 448 8.74 31.88 3.71
C GLY A 448 8.40 30.81 2.69
N HIS A 449 7.37 31.09 1.92
CA HIS A 449 6.69 30.09 1.12
C HIS A 449 7.06 30.20 -0.35
N SER A 450 7.18 29.06 -1.01
CA SER A 450 7.18 28.99 -2.46
C SER A 450 5.83 29.43 -3.01
N ASN A 451 5.86 29.96 -4.23
CA ASN A 451 4.67 30.28 -5.02
C ASN A 451 4.29 29.15 -6.00
N ASN A 452 4.94 28.00 -5.94
CA ASN A 452 4.71 26.86 -6.82
C ASN A 452 4.17 25.68 -6.02
N ASN A 453 2.97 25.22 -6.38
CA ASN A 453 2.24 24.14 -5.72
C ASN A 453 2.85 22.73 -5.85
N ASN A 454 4.06 22.61 -6.39
CA ASN A 454 4.84 21.38 -6.42
C ASN A 454 5.95 21.36 -5.37
N ASP A 455 6.23 22.48 -4.73
CA ASP A 455 7.25 22.58 -3.70
C ASP A 455 6.62 22.25 -2.34
N VAL A 456 7.37 21.58 -1.47
CA VAL A 456 6.93 21.31 -0.09
C VAL A 456 6.64 22.60 0.65
N MET A 457 7.41 23.65 0.38
CA MET A 457 7.26 24.96 1.04
C MET A 457 6.17 25.83 0.39
N PHE A 458 5.29 25.29 -0.46
CA PHE A 458 4.13 26.03 -0.97
C PHE A 458 3.05 26.19 0.08
N PHE A 459 2.47 27.40 0.18
CA PHE A 459 1.35 27.66 1.09
C PHE A 459 -0.01 27.32 0.44
N SER A 460 -0.61 26.16 0.75
CA SER A 460 -2.06 25.94 0.54
C SER A 460 -2.70 24.89 1.44
N GLU A 461 -3.98 25.12 1.77
CA GLU A 461 -4.91 24.12 2.33
C GLU A 461 -5.28 22.98 1.34
N SER A 462 -4.81 23.05 0.09
CA SER A 462 -5.16 22.16 -1.03
C SER A 462 -4.09 21.09 -1.29
N PRO A 463 -4.44 19.95 -1.91
CA PRO A 463 -3.55 18.81 -2.02
C PRO A 463 -2.37 19.09 -2.96
N THR A 464 -1.22 19.45 -2.39
CA THR A 464 0.09 19.26 -3.02
C THR A 464 0.24 17.78 -3.42
N ILE A 465 0.74 17.55 -4.63
CA ILE A 465 1.18 16.25 -5.14
C ILE A 465 2.25 15.73 -4.16
N LEU A 466 2.07 14.50 -3.66
CA LEU A 466 2.92 13.69 -2.74
C LEU A 466 4.11 14.39 -2.01
N PRO A 467 4.30 14.15 -0.70
CA PRO A 467 5.32 14.80 0.13
C PRO A 467 6.74 14.31 -0.20
N ILE A 468 7.33 14.83 -1.27
CA ILE A 468 8.74 14.65 -1.62
C ILE A 468 9.30 16.04 -1.94
N LEU A 469 10.49 16.34 -1.42
CA LEU A 469 11.17 17.58 -1.71
C LEU A 469 11.41 17.74 -3.22
N SER A 470 10.91 18.84 -3.78
CA SER A 470 11.13 19.20 -5.17
C SER A 470 12.60 19.57 -5.44
N ASN A 471 12.97 19.67 -6.72
CA ASN A 471 14.27 20.22 -7.10
C ASN A 471 14.50 21.64 -6.58
N ARG A 472 13.43 22.44 -6.48
CA ARG A 472 13.51 23.81 -5.97
C ARG A 472 13.69 23.82 -4.46
N ASP A 473 13.06 22.90 -3.73
CA ASP A 473 13.29 22.71 -2.29
C ASP A 473 14.75 22.33 -2.03
N MET A 474 15.25 21.33 -2.77
CA MET A 474 16.65 20.88 -2.71
C MET A 474 17.64 22.00 -3.07
N ALA A 475 17.37 22.76 -4.12
CA ALA A 475 18.23 23.89 -4.52
C ALA A 475 18.23 24.99 -3.46
N THR A 476 17.07 25.33 -2.90
CA THR A 476 16.90 26.34 -1.85
C THR A 476 17.70 25.96 -0.60
N ILE A 477 17.55 24.74 -0.09
CA ILE A 477 18.25 24.32 1.14
C ILE A 477 19.76 24.17 0.91
N ARG A 478 20.19 23.68 -0.26
CA ARG A 478 21.63 23.60 -0.60
C ARG A 478 22.26 24.98 -0.68
N ARG A 479 21.51 25.98 -1.18
CA ARG A 479 21.96 27.36 -1.21
C ARG A 479 22.01 27.97 0.19
N LEU A 480 21.01 27.68 1.03
CA LEU A 480 20.97 28.16 2.42
C LEU A 480 22.17 27.68 3.24
N TYR A 481 22.61 26.44 3.02
CA TYR A 481 23.71 25.80 3.74
C TYR A 481 25.01 25.68 2.94
N GLY A 482 25.08 26.26 1.75
CA GLY A 482 26.16 26.05 0.77
C GLY A 482 27.51 26.69 1.10
N GLY A 483 27.59 27.51 2.14
CA GLY A 483 28.69 28.45 2.37
C GLY A 483 28.46 29.79 1.63
N PRO A 484 29.26 30.84 1.94
CA PRO A 484 29.20 32.12 1.24
C PRO A 484 29.57 32.01 -0.25
#